data_AF-A0AB74UD77-F1
#
_entry.id   AF-A0AB74UD77-F1
#
_cell.length_a   1.000
_cell.length_b   1.000
_cell.length_c   1.000
_cell.angle_alpha   90.00
_cell.angle_beta   90.00
_cell.angle_gamma   90.00
#
_symmetry.space_group_name_H-M   'P 1'
#
loop_
_entity.id
_entity.type
_entity.pdbx_description
1 polymer ?
#
loop_
_entity_poly.entity_id
_entity_poly.type
_entity_poly.pdbx_seq_one_letter_code
_entity_poly.pdbx_strand_id
1 'polypeptide(L)'
;MSTSFDPSALDDLLARIAHDAPRHFGEGQVANYIPALAEVVPDQFGIAVCDVAGRVYRAGAADTPFSIQSISKLLNLIIAIQHLDEADIWQRVGREPSGQAFNSIVQLEVERGIPRNPFINAGALLVTDLLVSRIMSIHWVMRELARRLAGNPTLGFDTRVASSEMAHKARNAALAYLMKAYGNLHGEVDEVLDVYFHGCALSMSCVDVARAFAFLANRGVHPDDGGVIVTPQQNRQLNALLLTCGLYDAAGDFAWRVGLPGKSGVGGGIVAIVPGQMSLCVWSPRLDSYGNSVAGLRALETLVEGLGVAPLG
;
A
#
# COMPACT_ATOMS: atom_id res chain seq x y z
N MET A 1 -9.94 17.18 -22.60
CA MET A 1 -10.65 16.04 -23.23
C MET A 1 -9.97 14.78 -22.71
N SER A 2 -10.68 13.97 -21.93
CA SER A 2 -10.14 12.70 -21.42
C SER A 2 -9.97 11.77 -22.61
N THR A 3 -8.74 11.42 -22.96
CA THR A 3 -8.45 10.32 -23.88
C THR A 3 -8.98 9.06 -23.20
N SER A 4 -10.17 8.59 -23.60
CA SER A 4 -10.66 7.30 -23.13
C SER A 4 -9.76 6.23 -23.73
N PHE A 5 -9.01 5.53 -22.88
CA PHE A 5 -8.17 4.42 -23.29
C PHE A 5 -9.05 3.30 -23.90
N ASP A 6 -8.60 2.67 -24.98
CA ASP A 6 -9.31 1.54 -25.62
C ASP A 6 -9.16 0.28 -24.75
N PRO A 7 -10.25 -0.27 -24.17
CA PRO A 7 -10.19 -1.46 -23.34
C PRO A 7 -9.45 -2.65 -23.98
N SER A 8 -9.60 -2.85 -25.29
CA SER A 8 -8.97 -3.97 -25.99
C SER A 8 -7.45 -3.84 -26.06
N ALA A 9 -6.95 -2.60 -26.16
CA ALA A 9 -5.53 -2.33 -26.11
C ALA A 9 -4.91 -2.58 -24.72
N LEU A 10 -5.73 -2.64 -23.65
CA LEU A 10 -5.24 -2.82 -22.28
C LEU A 10 -4.87 -4.27 -22.04
N ASP A 11 -5.76 -5.19 -22.41
CA ASP A 11 -5.51 -6.63 -22.28
C ASP A 11 -4.25 -7.04 -23.03
N ASP A 12 -4.09 -6.57 -24.27
CA ASP A 12 -2.91 -6.82 -25.08
C ASP A 12 -1.63 -6.21 -24.45
N LEU A 13 -1.74 -5.00 -23.88
CA LEU A 13 -0.62 -4.35 -23.20
C LEU A 13 -0.21 -5.11 -21.93
N LEU A 14 -1.17 -5.48 -21.08
CA LEU A 14 -0.91 -6.25 -19.87
C LEU A 14 -0.32 -7.64 -20.20
N ALA A 15 -0.83 -8.31 -21.24
CA ALA A 15 -0.30 -9.58 -21.70
C ALA A 15 1.16 -9.47 -22.15
N ARG A 16 1.51 -8.42 -22.91
CA ARG A 16 2.92 -8.14 -23.30
C ARG A 16 3.80 -7.88 -22.08
N ILE A 17 3.35 -7.03 -21.15
CA ILE A 17 4.09 -6.73 -19.92
C ILE A 17 4.35 -8.01 -19.12
N ALA A 18 3.34 -8.85 -18.94
CA ALA A 18 3.48 -10.12 -18.22
C ALA A 18 4.40 -11.11 -18.97
N HIS A 19 4.39 -11.10 -20.30
CA HIS A 19 5.30 -11.91 -21.11
C HIS A 19 6.77 -11.47 -20.98
N ASP A 20 7.02 -10.17 -20.83
CA ASP A 20 8.37 -9.61 -20.72
C ASP A 20 8.92 -9.58 -19.29
N ALA A 21 8.04 -9.61 -18.27
CA ALA A 21 8.43 -9.59 -16.86
C ALA A 21 9.51 -10.63 -16.46
N PRO A 22 9.51 -11.88 -17.00
CA PRO A 22 10.55 -12.86 -16.69
C PRO A 22 11.98 -12.42 -17.05
N ARG A 23 12.16 -11.42 -17.93
CA ARG A 23 13.49 -10.86 -18.24
C ARG A 23 14.17 -10.22 -17.03
N HIS A 24 13.37 -9.84 -16.02
CA HIS A 24 13.83 -9.23 -14.78
C HIS A 24 13.84 -10.23 -13.60
N PHE A 25 13.55 -11.51 -13.85
CA PHE A 25 13.66 -12.53 -12.81
C PHE A 25 15.13 -12.74 -12.43
N GLY A 26 15.36 -13.02 -11.15
CA GLY A 26 16.70 -13.06 -10.57
C GLY A 26 17.28 -11.70 -10.15
N GLU A 27 16.72 -10.57 -10.62
CA GLU A 27 17.11 -9.24 -10.12
C GLU A 27 16.51 -8.98 -8.73
N GLY A 28 17.32 -8.48 -7.80
CA GLY A 28 16.88 -8.23 -6.42
C GLY A 28 16.73 -9.50 -5.57
N GLN A 29 16.14 -9.35 -4.38
CA GLN A 29 16.02 -10.44 -3.40
C GLN A 29 14.63 -10.47 -2.77
N VAL A 30 14.15 -11.67 -2.45
CA VAL A 30 12.91 -11.83 -1.67
C VAL A 30 13.16 -11.32 -0.24
N ALA A 31 12.16 -10.68 0.35
CA ALA A 31 12.21 -10.28 1.76
C ALA A 31 12.47 -11.49 2.66
N ASN A 32 13.51 -11.40 3.49
CA ASN A 32 14.01 -12.54 4.27
C ASN A 32 14.16 -12.26 5.77
N TYR A 33 13.68 -11.10 6.26
CA TYR A 33 13.75 -10.74 7.67
C TYR A 33 12.80 -11.56 8.56
N ILE A 34 11.80 -12.20 7.95
CA ILE A 34 10.95 -13.21 8.57
C ILE A 34 10.89 -14.48 7.73
N PRO A 35 10.88 -15.68 8.36
CA PRO A 35 10.79 -16.96 7.63
C PRO A 35 9.60 -17.04 6.67
N ALA A 36 8.43 -16.53 7.07
CA ALA A 36 7.22 -16.65 6.27
C ALA A 36 7.32 -15.94 4.90
N LEU A 37 8.11 -14.86 4.78
CA LEU A 37 8.37 -14.17 3.51
C LEU A 37 9.55 -14.79 2.75
N ALA A 38 10.56 -15.29 3.46
CA ALA A 38 11.74 -15.91 2.84
C ALA A 38 11.41 -17.16 2.01
N GLU A 39 10.30 -17.83 2.34
CA GLU A 39 9.81 -19.03 1.66
C GLU A 39 8.93 -18.73 0.42
N VAL A 40 8.63 -17.47 0.12
CA VAL A 40 7.83 -17.11 -1.06
C VAL A 40 8.60 -17.47 -2.33
N VAL A 41 7.94 -18.16 -3.25
CA VAL A 41 8.53 -18.54 -4.55
C VAL A 41 8.87 -17.25 -5.33
N PRO A 42 10.16 -17.00 -5.65
CA PRO A 42 10.65 -15.68 -6.05
C PRO A 42 10.21 -15.22 -7.45
N ASP A 43 10.21 -16.15 -8.41
CA ASP A 43 10.16 -15.82 -9.84
C ASP A 43 8.71 -15.94 -10.35
N GLN A 44 7.88 -15.04 -9.83
CA GLN A 44 6.47 -14.89 -10.17
C GLN A 44 6.16 -13.44 -10.51
N PHE A 45 5.17 -13.23 -11.37
CA PHE A 45 4.71 -11.91 -11.75
C PHE A 45 3.20 -11.91 -11.99
N GLY A 46 2.51 -10.92 -11.42
CA GLY A 46 1.10 -10.64 -11.67
C GLY A 46 0.87 -9.16 -11.85
N ILE A 47 -0.10 -8.80 -12.69
CA ILE A 47 -0.55 -7.42 -12.88
C ILE A 47 -2.06 -7.37 -13.06
N ALA A 48 -2.71 -6.40 -12.43
CA ALA A 48 -4.13 -6.13 -12.60
C ALA A 48 -4.42 -4.63 -12.61
N VAL A 49 -5.48 -4.26 -13.32
CA VAL A 49 -6.02 -2.89 -13.42
C VAL A 49 -7.52 -2.95 -13.14
N CYS A 50 -8.03 -2.01 -12.34
CA CYS A 50 -9.45 -1.75 -12.15
C CYS A 50 -9.75 -0.32 -12.59
N ASP A 51 -10.56 -0.15 -13.63
CA ASP A 51 -10.93 1.19 -14.12
C ASP A 51 -12.05 1.84 -13.29
N VAL A 52 -12.29 3.14 -13.52
CA VAL A 52 -13.36 3.88 -12.82
C VAL A 52 -14.79 3.40 -13.17
N ALA A 53 -14.94 2.49 -14.13
CA ALA A 53 -16.20 1.82 -14.44
C ALA A 53 -16.31 0.44 -13.75
N GLY A 54 -15.33 0.05 -12.93
CA GLY A 54 -15.32 -1.23 -12.20
C GLY A 54 -14.84 -2.42 -13.03
N ARG A 55 -14.40 -2.21 -14.27
CA ARG A 55 -13.90 -3.28 -15.14
C ARG A 55 -12.49 -3.65 -14.74
N VAL A 56 -12.21 -4.95 -14.72
CA VAL A 56 -10.93 -5.51 -14.30
C VAL A 56 -10.23 -6.16 -15.47
N TYR A 57 -8.96 -5.80 -15.65
CA TYR A 57 -8.04 -6.36 -16.65
C TYR A 57 -6.83 -6.93 -15.91
N ARG A 58 -6.28 -8.05 -16.36
CA ARG A 58 -5.20 -8.73 -15.63
C ARG A 58 -4.36 -9.61 -16.53
N ALA A 59 -3.11 -9.84 -16.13
CA ALA A 59 -2.21 -10.77 -16.80
C ALA A 59 -1.21 -11.42 -15.82
N GLY A 60 -0.64 -12.56 -16.22
CA GLY A 60 0.26 -13.33 -15.38
C GLY A 60 -0.45 -13.96 -14.18
N ALA A 61 0.27 -14.08 -13.07
CA ALA A 61 -0.18 -14.68 -11.82
C ALA A 61 -1.04 -13.72 -10.96
N ALA A 62 -1.82 -12.84 -11.58
CA ALA A 62 -2.52 -11.71 -10.93
C ALA A 62 -3.52 -12.09 -9.84
N ASP A 63 -4.02 -13.33 -9.86
CA ASP A 63 -4.95 -13.89 -8.87
C ASP A 63 -4.23 -14.58 -7.70
N THR A 64 -2.89 -14.68 -7.74
CA THR A 64 -2.10 -15.28 -6.67
C THR A 64 -2.14 -14.39 -5.43
N PRO A 65 -2.62 -14.88 -4.27
CA PRO A 65 -2.64 -14.09 -3.05
C PRO A 65 -1.21 -13.89 -2.52
N PHE A 66 -0.94 -12.70 -2.00
CA PHE A 66 0.28 -12.37 -1.29
C PHE A 66 -0.04 -11.49 -0.07
N SER A 67 0.86 -11.49 0.92
CA SER A 67 0.77 -10.57 2.05
C SER A 67 1.01 -9.13 1.57
N ILE A 68 0.01 -8.27 1.68
CA ILE A 68 0.09 -6.90 1.13
C ILE A 68 1.07 -6.00 1.88
N GLN A 69 1.50 -6.43 3.07
CA GLN A 69 2.51 -5.76 3.87
C GLN A 69 2.16 -4.28 4.03
N SER A 70 3.09 -3.37 3.77
CA SER A 70 2.88 -1.94 3.99
C SER A 70 1.86 -1.26 3.07
N ILE A 71 1.26 -1.95 2.10
CA ILE A 71 0.05 -1.45 1.42
C ILE A 71 -1.10 -1.33 2.44
N SER A 72 -1.12 -2.16 3.49
CA SER A 72 -2.12 -2.08 4.58
C SER A 72 -2.12 -0.74 5.32
N LYS A 73 -1.02 0.00 5.31
CA LYS A 73 -0.94 1.35 5.91
C LYS A 73 -1.93 2.31 5.27
N LEU A 74 -2.16 2.17 3.96
CA LEU A 74 -3.18 2.93 3.25
C LEU A 74 -4.58 2.56 3.73
N LEU A 75 -4.86 1.25 3.89
CA LEU A 75 -6.14 0.78 4.42
C LEU A 75 -6.42 1.32 5.82
N ASN A 76 -5.44 1.24 6.74
CA ASN A 76 -5.58 1.77 8.10
C ASN A 76 -5.80 3.28 8.10
N LEU A 77 -5.08 4.02 7.25
CA LEU A 77 -5.28 5.46 7.12
C LEU A 77 -6.68 5.80 6.60
N ILE A 78 -7.23 5.01 5.67
CA ILE A 78 -8.60 5.19 5.17
C ILE A 78 -9.60 4.97 6.32
N ILE A 79 -9.45 3.89 7.10
CA ILE A 79 -10.31 3.64 8.28
C ILE A 79 -10.23 4.82 9.26
N ALA A 80 -9.03 5.33 9.53
CA ALA A 80 -8.84 6.47 10.42
C ALA A 80 -9.58 7.71 9.90
N ILE A 81 -9.42 8.05 8.61
CA ILE A 81 -10.10 9.19 7.98
C ILE A 81 -11.63 9.05 8.00
N GLN A 82 -12.16 7.82 7.91
CA GLN A 82 -13.60 7.57 7.93
C GLN A 82 -14.23 7.67 9.32
N HIS A 83 -13.46 7.40 10.37
CA HIS A 83 -13.99 7.21 11.72
C HIS A 83 -13.50 8.23 12.75
N LEU A 84 -12.47 9.01 12.44
CA LEU A 84 -11.85 9.96 13.35
C LEU A 84 -11.89 11.37 12.79
N ASP A 85 -11.82 12.36 13.68
CA ASP A 85 -11.70 13.75 13.29
C ASP A 85 -10.32 14.02 12.66
N GLU A 86 -10.27 14.87 11.64
CA GLU A 86 -9.01 15.21 10.96
C GLU A 86 -7.95 15.77 11.92
N ALA A 87 -8.37 16.51 12.94
CA ALA A 87 -7.48 17.05 13.96
C ALA A 87 -6.80 15.94 14.78
N ASP A 88 -7.53 14.88 15.15
CA ASP A 88 -7.02 13.75 15.95
C ASP A 88 -5.89 13.00 15.21
N ILE A 89 -5.99 12.92 13.88
CA ILE A 89 -4.97 12.29 13.03
C ILE A 89 -3.80 13.26 12.84
N TRP A 90 -4.06 14.42 12.24
CA TRP A 90 -3.00 15.24 11.66
C TRP A 90 -2.25 16.13 12.65
N GLN A 91 -2.72 16.24 13.90
CA GLN A 91 -1.91 16.85 14.97
C GLN A 91 -0.81 15.89 15.46
N ARG A 92 -1.00 14.58 15.28
CA ARG A 92 -0.11 13.54 15.80
C ARG A 92 0.83 12.97 14.75
N VAL A 93 0.43 12.96 13.47
CA VAL A 93 1.25 12.54 12.32
C VAL A 93 1.34 13.62 11.25
N GLY A 94 2.54 13.81 10.68
CA GLY A 94 2.79 14.75 9.60
C GLY A 94 2.28 14.28 8.23
N ARG A 95 2.69 15.02 7.19
CA ARG A 95 2.30 14.80 5.78
C ARG A 95 3.48 14.91 4.80
N GLU A 96 4.69 15.00 5.32
CA GLU A 96 5.90 15.30 4.55
C GLU A 96 6.71 14.03 4.31
N PRO A 97 7.45 13.94 3.19
CA PRO A 97 8.42 12.87 3.01
C PRO A 97 9.45 12.87 4.14
N SER A 98 9.99 11.68 4.46
CA SER A 98 11.16 11.55 5.31
C SER A 98 12.41 11.59 4.43
N GLY A 99 13.34 12.51 4.69
CA GLY A 99 14.65 12.54 4.00
C GLY A 99 15.64 11.49 4.52
N GLN A 100 15.19 10.60 5.39
CA GLN A 100 15.94 9.48 5.97
C GLN A 100 15.12 8.20 5.80
N ALA A 101 15.80 7.06 5.94
CA ALA A 101 15.18 5.74 5.87
C ALA A 101 13.86 5.67 6.64
N PHE A 102 12.86 5.01 6.06
CA PHE A 102 11.48 4.91 6.57
C PHE A 102 11.32 4.38 8.02
N ASN A 103 12.41 3.88 8.59
CA ASN A 103 12.50 3.26 9.89
C ASN A 103 13.56 3.95 10.77
N SER A 104 13.94 5.19 10.46
CA SER A 104 14.89 6.01 11.21
C SER A 104 14.34 6.38 12.59
N ILE A 105 15.01 5.87 13.63
CA ILE A 105 14.75 6.24 15.03
C ILE A 105 15.24 7.67 15.30
N VAL A 106 16.35 8.07 14.68
CA VAL A 106 16.96 9.40 14.87
C VAL A 106 16.01 10.51 14.43
N GLN A 107 15.38 10.37 13.25
CA GLN A 107 14.40 11.36 12.78
C GLN A 107 13.25 11.50 13.78
N LEU A 108 12.72 10.37 14.27
CA LEU A 108 11.60 10.34 15.19
C LEU A 108 11.95 10.97 16.55
N GLU A 109 13.18 10.76 17.03
CA GLU A 109 13.71 11.39 18.25
C GLU A 109 13.82 12.92 18.09
N VAL A 110 14.39 13.38 16.97
CA VAL A 110 14.51 14.82 16.65
C VAL A 110 13.14 15.49 16.56
N GLU A 111 12.16 14.78 15.99
CA GLU A 111 10.77 15.25 15.87
C GLU A 111 9.92 14.99 17.13
N ARG A 112 10.56 14.61 18.25
CA ARG A 112 9.93 14.41 19.57
C ARG A 112 8.73 13.45 19.49
N GLY A 113 8.92 12.34 18.78
CA GLY A 113 7.92 11.29 18.66
C GLY A 113 6.78 11.58 17.69
N ILE A 114 6.82 12.68 16.92
CA ILE A 114 5.86 12.98 15.85
C ILE A 114 6.38 12.38 14.54
N PRO A 115 5.72 11.36 13.95
CA PRO A 115 6.18 10.78 12.70
C PRO A 115 5.89 11.69 11.51
N ARG A 116 6.78 11.66 10.51
CA ARG A 116 6.70 12.52 9.32
C ARG A 116 5.46 12.36 8.45
N ASN A 117 4.97 11.14 8.29
CA ASN A 117 3.84 10.79 7.44
C ASN A 117 3.28 9.41 7.85
N PRO A 118 2.05 9.06 7.46
CA PRO A 118 1.42 7.79 7.84
C PRO A 118 1.99 6.55 7.11
N PHE A 119 2.86 6.71 6.10
CA PHE A 119 3.36 5.59 5.29
C PHE A 119 4.72 5.04 5.75
N ILE A 120 5.45 5.78 6.59
CA ILE A 120 6.57 5.23 7.37
C ILE A 120 6.09 4.39 8.56
N ASN A 121 6.93 3.51 9.09
CA ASN A 121 6.50 2.57 10.14
C ASN A 121 5.99 3.28 11.39
N ALA A 122 6.69 4.32 11.85
CA ALA A 122 6.28 5.09 13.03
C ALA A 122 4.89 5.73 12.84
N GLY A 123 4.64 6.34 11.68
CA GLY A 123 3.33 6.93 11.37
C GLY A 123 2.21 5.90 11.28
N ALA A 124 2.49 4.74 10.68
CA ALA A 124 1.50 3.68 10.60
C ALA A 124 1.18 3.04 11.96
N LEU A 125 2.17 2.90 12.85
CA LEU A 125 1.97 2.46 14.24
C LEU A 125 1.13 3.47 15.01
N LEU A 126 1.39 4.77 14.82
CA LEU A 126 0.59 5.83 15.42
C LEU A 126 -0.86 5.85 14.90
N VAL A 127 -1.07 5.69 13.59
CA VAL A 127 -2.43 5.53 13.03
C VAL A 127 -3.10 4.29 13.62
N THR A 128 -2.35 3.20 13.82
CA THR A 128 -2.87 1.98 14.43
C THR A 128 -3.25 2.21 15.90
N ASP A 129 -2.45 2.93 16.68
CA ASP A 129 -2.78 3.36 18.05
C ASP A 129 -4.09 4.14 18.12
N LEU A 130 -4.28 5.11 17.21
CA LEU A 130 -5.53 5.86 17.10
C LEU A 130 -6.73 4.94 16.87
N LEU A 131 -6.61 3.97 15.96
CA LEU A 131 -7.68 3.01 15.65
C LEU A 131 -7.99 2.09 16.83
N VAL A 132 -6.97 1.52 17.48
CA VAL A 132 -7.14 0.63 18.65
C VAL A 132 -7.87 1.35 19.78
N SER A 133 -7.58 2.64 19.99
CA SER A 133 -8.19 3.43 21.06
C SER A 133 -9.67 3.78 20.84
N ARG A 134 -10.18 3.68 19.59
CA ARG A 134 -11.52 4.18 19.21
C ARG A 134 -12.44 3.11 18.62
N ILE A 135 -11.88 2.02 18.10
CA ILE A 135 -12.62 1.00 17.36
C ILE A 135 -12.41 -0.36 18.03
N MET A 136 -13.49 -0.88 18.62
CA MET A 136 -13.51 -2.25 19.08
C MET A 136 -13.40 -3.22 17.90
N SER A 137 -12.67 -4.32 18.06
CA SER A 137 -12.51 -5.36 17.04
C SER A 137 -11.95 -4.84 15.70
N ILE A 138 -10.93 -3.97 15.76
CA ILE A 138 -10.31 -3.36 14.57
C ILE A 138 -9.86 -4.36 13.49
N HIS A 139 -9.42 -5.57 13.90
CA HIS A 139 -9.11 -6.68 12.97
C HIS A 139 -10.30 -7.04 12.06
N TRP A 140 -11.50 -7.09 12.63
CA TRP A 140 -12.73 -7.38 11.89
C TRP A 140 -13.07 -6.23 10.95
N VAL A 141 -13.02 -4.98 11.44
CA VAL A 141 -13.31 -3.78 10.63
C VAL A 141 -12.37 -3.69 9.43
N MET A 142 -11.07 -3.89 9.64
CA MET A 142 -10.07 -3.89 8.58
C MET A 142 -10.36 -4.96 7.52
N ARG A 143 -10.61 -6.21 7.96
CA ARG A 143 -10.89 -7.32 7.06
C ARG A 143 -12.18 -7.09 6.26
N GLU A 144 -13.27 -6.69 6.91
CA GLU A 144 -14.55 -6.48 6.20
C GLU A 144 -14.51 -5.28 5.27
N LEU A 145 -13.78 -4.21 5.61
CA LEU A 145 -13.54 -3.12 4.68
C LEU A 145 -12.76 -3.62 3.45
N ALA A 146 -11.67 -4.36 3.65
CA ALA A 146 -10.91 -4.93 2.54
C ALA A 146 -11.76 -5.87 1.67
N ARG A 147 -12.57 -6.74 2.27
CA ARG A 147 -13.51 -7.64 1.56
C ARG A 147 -14.51 -6.87 0.71
N ARG A 148 -15.10 -5.81 1.29
CA ARG A 148 -16.05 -4.95 0.58
C ARG A 148 -15.39 -4.27 -0.61
N LEU A 149 -14.26 -3.59 -0.38
CA LEU A 149 -13.57 -2.81 -1.42
C LEU A 149 -12.98 -3.72 -2.51
N ALA A 150 -12.50 -4.91 -2.17
CA ALA A 150 -12.04 -5.87 -3.18
C ALA A 150 -13.22 -6.56 -3.90
N GLY A 151 -14.43 -6.55 -3.33
CA GLY A 151 -15.53 -7.41 -3.76
C GLY A 151 -15.25 -8.90 -3.55
N ASN A 152 -14.42 -9.25 -2.57
CA ASN A 152 -13.98 -10.61 -2.30
C ASN A 152 -14.24 -10.98 -0.83
N PRO A 153 -15.29 -11.75 -0.50
CA PRO A 153 -15.64 -12.08 0.88
C PRO A 153 -14.69 -13.11 1.53
N THR A 154 -13.78 -13.70 0.78
CA THR A 154 -12.87 -14.75 1.28
C THR A 154 -11.57 -14.21 1.85
N LEU A 155 -11.27 -12.92 1.65
CA LEU A 155 -10.03 -12.31 2.14
C LEU A 155 -9.86 -12.50 3.65
N GLY A 156 -8.61 -12.72 4.07
CA GLY A 156 -8.27 -13.00 5.45
C GLY A 156 -6.80 -12.74 5.72
N PHE A 157 -6.43 -12.87 6.99
CA PHE A 157 -5.05 -12.71 7.43
C PHE A 157 -4.29 -14.02 7.29
N ASP A 158 -3.08 -13.96 6.75
CA ASP A 158 -2.12 -15.05 6.83
C ASP A 158 -1.56 -15.10 8.26
N THR A 159 -2.08 -16.03 9.07
CA THR A 159 -1.68 -16.19 10.47
C THR A 159 -0.20 -16.58 10.62
N ARG A 160 0.40 -17.23 9.62
CA ARG A 160 1.82 -17.56 9.61
C ARG A 160 2.66 -16.30 9.46
N VAL A 161 2.28 -15.41 8.54
CA VAL A 161 2.94 -14.11 8.38
C VAL A 161 2.75 -13.25 9.62
N ALA A 162 1.51 -13.11 10.13
CA ALA A 162 1.23 -12.31 11.33
C ALA A 162 2.04 -12.77 12.55
N SER A 163 2.07 -14.10 12.80
CA SER A 163 2.85 -14.67 13.91
C SER A 163 4.35 -14.49 13.70
N SER A 164 4.83 -14.65 12.46
CA SER A 164 6.24 -14.46 12.13
C SER A 164 6.68 -13.01 12.31
N GLU A 165 5.86 -12.03 11.90
CA GLU A 165 6.10 -10.60 12.13
C GLU A 165 6.14 -10.29 13.64
N MET A 166 5.17 -10.80 14.40
CA MET A 166 5.09 -10.59 15.85
C MET A 166 6.32 -11.16 16.58
N ALA A 167 6.85 -12.30 16.14
CA ALA A 167 8.07 -12.87 16.69
C ALA A 167 9.33 -12.02 16.41
N HIS A 168 9.31 -11.17 15.37
CA HIS A 168 10.43 -10.33 14.95
C HIS A 168 10.16 -8.83 15.16
N LYS A 169 9.28 -8.49 16.12
CA LYS A 169 8.72 -7.15 16.33
C LYS A 169 9.66 -6.06 16.86
N ALA A 170 10.88 -6.42 17.27
CA ALA A 170 11.76 -5.58 18.11
C ALA A 170 11.92 -4.14 17.60
N ARG A 171 12.10 -3.95 16.28
CA ARG A 171 12.27 -2.61 15.71
C ARG A 171 10.99 -1.77 15.78
N ASN A 172 9.84 -2.35 15.46
CA ASN A 172 8.56 -1.64 15.53
C ASN A 172 8.18 -1.36 16.99
N ALA A 173 8.49 -2.28 17.91
CA ALA A 173 8.34 -2.06 19.35
C ALA A 173 9.19 -0.88 19.83
N ALA A 174 10.44 -0.77 19.39
CA ALA A 174 11.31 0.36 19.73
C ALA A 174 10.72 1.71 19.26
N LEU A 175 10.20 1.77 18.02
CA LEU A 175 9.51 2.97 17.50
C LEU A 175 8.28 3.32 18.35
N ALA A 176 7.46 2.31 18.68
CA ALA A 176 6.25 2.50 19.48
C ALA A 176 6.56 2.99 20.89
N TYR A 177 7.53 2.38 21.58
CA TYR A 177 7.97 2.83 22.90
C TYR A 177 8.59 4.23 22.87
N LEU A 178 9.33 4.58 21.82
CA LEU A 178 9.87 5.93 21.67
C LEU A 178 8.73 6.97 21.54
N MET A 179 7.73 6.71 20.71
CA MET A 179 6.54 7.59 20.61
C MET A 179 5.77 7.65 21.92
N LYS A 180 5.67 6.53 22.67
CA LYS A 180 5.02 6.49 23.98
C LYS A 180 5.78 7.30 25.02
N ALA A 181 7.12 7.26 25.01
CA ALA A 181 7.96 8.07 25.88
C ALA A 181 7.80 9.58 25.63
N TYR A 182 7.54 9.99 24.38
CA TYR A 182 7.20 11.38 24.03
C TYR A 182 5.72 11.73 24.22
N GLY A 183 4.88 10.78 24.65
CA GLY A 183 3.45 10.99 24.85
C GLY A 183 2.65 11.13 23.55
N ASN A 184 3.17 10.67 22.42
CA ASN A 184 2.46 10.66 21.13
C ASN A 184 1.85 9.29 20.78
N LEU A 185 2.19 8.20 21.49
CA LEU A 185 1.49 6.91 21.42
C LEU A 185 0.98 6.56 22.81
N HIS A 186 -0.27 6.12 22.94
CA HIS A 186 -0.91 5.96 24.26
C HIS A 186 -1.25 4.51 24.61
N GLY A 187 -1.71 3.73 23.63
CA GLY A 187 -2.12 2.34 23.78
C GLY A 187 -1.01 1.40 24.21
N GLU A 188 -1.39 0.17 24.52
CA GLU A 188 -0.44 -0.88 24.85
C GLU A 188 0.32 -1.32 23.60
N VAL A 189 1.66 -1.28 23.68
CA VAL A 189 2.53 -1.44 22.50
C VAL A 189 2.28 -2.78 21.81
N ASP A 190 2.07 -3.85 22.58
CA ASP A 190 1.82 -5.18 22.02
C ASP A 190 0.45 -5.28 21.33
N GLU A 191 -0.57 -4.56 21.80
CA GLU A 191 -1.89 -4.51 21.13
C GLU A 191 -1.80 -3.71 19.81
N VAL A 192 -1.08 -2.59 19.81
CA VAL A 192 -0.84 -1.79 18.60
C VAL A 192 -0.06 -2.60 17.57
N LEU A 193 0.97 -3.33 18.00
CA LEU A 193 1.77 -4.18 17.13
C LEU A 193 0.95 -5.35 16.58
N ASP A 194 0.11 -5.99 17.38
CA ASP A 194 -0.77 -7.07 16.94
C ASP A 194 -1.65 -6.63 15.76
N VAL A 195 -2.31 -5.47 15.89
CA VAL A 195 -3.17 -4.90 14.82
C VAL A 195 -2.36 -4.48 13.60
N TYR A 196 -1.19 -3.86 13.82
CA TYR A 196 -0.30 -3.45 12.74
C TYR A 196 0.15 -4.66 11.90
N PHE A 197 0.58 -5.75 12.55
CA PHE A 197 1.06 -6.95 11.87
C PHE A 197 -0.05 -7.77 11.20
N HIS A 198 -1.25 -7.82 11.78
CA HIS A 198 -2.40 -8.41 11.08
C HIS A 198 -2.73 -7.65 9.80
N GLY A 199 -2.66 -6.32 9.81
CA GLY A 199 -2.79 -5.53 8.58
C GLY A 199 -1.73 -5.90 7.54
N CYS A 200 -0.46 -6.00 7.93
CA CYS A 200 0.59 -6.47 7.03
C CYS A 200 0.34 -7.88 6.47
N ALA A 201 -0.23 -8.76 7.29
CA ALA A 201 -0.54 -10.15 6.94
C ALA A 201 -1.83 -10.33 6.12
N LEU A 202 -2.57 -9.27 5.82
CA LEU A 202 -3.75 -9.38 4.96
C LEU A 202 -3.34 -9.94 3.59
N SER A 203 -3.96 -11.06 3.21
CA SER A 203 -3.63 -11.78 1.98
C SER A 203 -4.58 -11.35 0.86
N MET A 204 -4.03 -10.74 -0.19
CA MET A 204 -4.78 -10.21 -1.34
C MET A 204 -4.02 -10.49 -2.64
N SER A 205 -4.75 -10.66 -3.74
CA SER A 205 -4.18 -10.74 -5.08
C SER A 205 -3.99 -9.35 -5.71
N CYS A 206 -3.35 -9.25 -6.89
CA CYS A 206 -3.29 -7.98 -7.63
C CYS A 206 -4.69 -7.47 -7.96
N VAL A 207 -5.61 -8.37 -8.30
CA VAL A 207 -7.01 -8.04 -8.60
C VAL A 207 -7.69 -7.43 -7.39
N ASP A 208 -7.55 -8.06 -6.22
CA ASP A 208 -8.13 -7.57 -4.98
C ASP A 208 -7.60 -6.18 -4.63
N VAL A 209 -6.28 -5.96 -4.74
CA VAL A 209 -5.64 -4.67 -4.45
C VAL A 209 -6.08 -3.58 -5.44
N ALA A 210 -6.08 -3.89 -6.74
CA ALA A 210 -6.47 -2.94 -7.77
C ALA A 210 -7.93 -2.47 -7.57
N ARG A 211 -8.84 -3.39 -7.26
CA ARG A 211 -10.25 -3.09 -6.94
C ARG A 211 -10.37 -2.31 -5.64
N ALA A 212 -9.70 -2.76 -4.57
CA ALA A 212 -9.84 -2.17 -3.25
C ALA A 212 -9.48 -0.67 -3.18
N PHE A 213 -8.58 -0.22 -4.05
CA PHE A 213 -8.15 1.18 -4.11
C PHE A 213 -8.68 1.95 -5.33
N ALA A 214 -9.59 1.37 -6.12
CA ALA A 214 -10.14 2.02 -7.32
C ALA A 214 -10.89 3.33 -7.04
N PHE A 215 -11.43 3.48 -5.82
CA PHE A 215 -12.05 4.74 -5.39
C PHE A 215 -11.07 5.93 -5.41
N LEU A 216 -9.76 5.69 -5.27
CA LEU A 216 -8.73 6.75 -5.31
C LEU A 216 -8.59 7.39 -6.69
N ALA A 217 -8.83 6.60 -7.75
CA ALA A 217 -8.93 7.09 -9.11
C ALA A 217 -10.28 7.79 -9.36
N ASN A 218 -11.33 7.39 -8.65
CA ASN A 218 -12.70 7.85 -8.84
C ASN A 218 -13.19 8.86 -7.79
N ARG A 219 -12.33 9.83 -7.44
CA ARG A 219 -12.67 10.98 -6.57
C ARG A 219 -13.26 10.60 -5.19
N GLY A 220 -12.88 9.45 -4.65
CA GLY A 220 -13.34 8.99 -3.35
C GLY A 220 -14.53 8.03 -3.40
N VAL A 221 -15.07 7.72 -4.59
CA VAL A 221 -16.26 6.88 -4.77
C VAL A 221 -15.87 5.52 -5.34
N HIS A 222 -16.24 4.44 -4.64
CA HIS A 222 -15.94 3.09 -5.09
C HIS A 222 -16.76 2.74 -6.35
N PRO A 223 -16.12 2.24 -7.43
CA PRO A 223 -16.79 2.12 -8.73
C PRO A 223 -17.87 1.03 -8.78
N ASP A 224 -17.75 -0.04 -7.98
CA ASP A 224 -18.68 -1.16 -8.04
C ASP A 224 -19.99 -0.93 -7.28
N ASP A 225 -19.93 -0.34 -6.09
CA ASP A 225 -21.08 -0.17 -5.19
C ASP A 225 -21.55 1.30 -5.10
N GLY A 226 -20.83 2.22 -5.76
CA GLY A 226 -21.12 3.66 -5.72
C GLY A 226 -20.90 4.30 -4.34
N GLY A 227 -20.31 3.58 -3.39
CA GLY A 227 -20.12 4.03 -2.03
C GLY A 227 -19.08 5.14 -1.94
N VAL A 228 -19.41 6.22 -1.25
CA VAL A 228 -18.43 7.27 -0.90
C VAL A 228 -17.53 6.74 0.21
N ILE A 229 -16.25 6.53 -0.09
CA ILE A 229 -15.24 6.06 0.85
C ILE A 229 -14.59 7.26 1.55
N VAL A 230 -14.20 8.28 0.79
CA VAL A 230 -13.64 9.54 1.28
C VAL A 230 -14.19 10.71 0.47
N THR A 231 -14.13 11.93 1.00
CA THR A 231 -14.54 13.12 0.25
C THR A 231 -13.60 13.40 -0.94
N PRO A 232 -14.02 14.14 -1.98
CA PRO A 232 -13.13 14.51 -3.08
C PRO A 232 -11.88 15.29 -2.64
N GLN A 233 -11.96 16.05 -1.54
CA GLN A 233 -10.81 16.75 -0.96
C GLN A 233 -9.82 15.75 -0.35
N GLN A 234 -10.30 14.86 0.51
CA GLN A 234 -9.48 13.81 1.12
C GLN A 234 -8.86 12.89 0.06
N ASN A 235 -9.60 12.58 -1.02
CA ASN A 235 -9.07 11.82 -2.15
C ASN A 235 -7.85 12.49 -2.80
N ARG A 236 -7.89 13.80 -3.01
CA ARG A 236 -6.75 14.55 -3.56
C ARG A 236 -5.57 14.54 -2.58
N GLN A 237 -5.82 14.71 -1.29
CA GLN A 237 -4.79 14.69 -0.25
C GLN A 237 -4.13 13.31 -0.12
N LEU A 238 -4.91 12.22 -0.18
CA LEU A 238 -4.40 10.85 -0.16
C LEU A 238 -3.54 10.56 -1.39
N ASN A 239 -3.97 10.94 -2.59
CA ASN A 239 -3.15 10.80 -3.80
C ASN A 239 -1.85 11.63 -3.71
N ALA A 240 -1.90 12.84 -3.13
CA ALA A 240 -0.69 13.64 -2.90
C ALA A 240 0.27 12.95 -1.92
N LEU A 241 -0.23 12.41 -0.81
CA LEU A 241 0.58 11.64 0.15
C LEU A 241 1.17 10.37 -0.47
N LEU A 242 0.40 9.65 -1.30
CA LEU A 242 0.89 8.46 -1.99
C LEU A 242 2.01 8.81 -2.97
N LEU A 243 1.85 9.90 -3.72
CA LEU A 243 2.87 10.39 -4.64
C LEU A 243 4.18 10.77 -3.92
N THR A 244 4.10 11.43 -2.76
CA THR A 244 5.29 11.97 -2.08
C THR A 244 5.91 11.03 -1.06
N CYS A 245 5.14 10.10 -0.48
CA CYS A 245 5.57 9.30 0.67
C CYS A 245 5.40 7.79 0.48
N GLY A 246 4.71 7.34 -0.57
CA GLY A 246 4.22 5.97 -0.63
C GLY A 246 5.24 4.89 -0.99
N LEU A 247 6.35 5.25 -1.65
CA LEU A 247 7.46 4.32 -1.96
C LEU A 247 8.73 4.62 -1.15
N TYR A 248 8.56 5.13 0.07
CA TYR A 248 9.66 5.35 1.01
C TYR A 248 10.77 6.23 0.42
N ASP A 249 12.03 5.82 0.56
CA ASP A 249 13.20 6.51 0.04
C ASP A 249 13.22 6.55 -1.50
N ALA A 250 12.45 5.69 -2.16
CA ALA A 250 12.31 5.65 -3.61
C ALA A 250 11.11 6.48 -4.13
N ALA A 251 10.36 7.19 -3.27
CA ALA A 251 9.21 7.97 -3.72
C ALA A 251 9.58 9.02 -4.78
N GLY A 252 10.75 9.65 -4.64
CA GLY A 252 11.28 10.59 -5.64
C GLY A 252 11.63 9.92 -6.98
N ASP A 253 12.32 8.77 -6.94
CA ASP A 253 12.66 8.01 -8.16
C ASP A 253 11.40 7.46 -8.85
N PHE A 254 10.42 6.99 -8.08
CA PHE A 254 9.15 6.53 -8.60
C PHE A 254 8.34 7.67 -9.24
N ALA A 255 8.27 8.83 -8.59
CA ALA A 255 7.63 10.00 -9.18
C ALA A 255 8.35 10.48 -10.45
N TRP A 256 9.67 10.32 -10.54
CA TRP A 256 10.44 10.65 -11.74
C TRP A 256 10.19 9.67 -12.90
N ARG A 257 10.17 8.36 -12.62
CA ARG A 257 10.10 7.30 -13.64
C ARG A 257 8.67 6.93 -14.04
N VAL A 258 7.77 6.86 -13.06
CA VAL A 258 6.39 6.40 -13.23
C VAL A 258 5.39 7.55 -13.07
N GLY A 259 5.68 8.52 -12.18
CA GLY A 259 4.86 9.73 -12.02
C GLY A 259 3.49 9.54 -11.34
N LEU A 260 3.14 8.32 -10.94
CA LEU A 260 1.84 8.02 -10.34
C LEU A 260 1.88 8.07 -8.81
N PRO A 261 0.79 8.45 -8.13
CA PRO A 261 0.58 8.09 -6.73
C PRO A 261 0.65 6.57 -6.54
N GLY A 262 1.42 6.09 -5.57
CA GLY A 262 1.48 4.65 -5.30
C GLY A 262 1.92 4.27 -3.89
N LYS A 263 1.84 2.98 -3.56
CA LYS A 263 2.33 2.41 -2.30
C LYS A 263 2.91 1.02 -2.58
N SER A 264 4.11 0.77 -2.08
CA SER A 264 4.73 -0.56 -2.12
C SER A 264 4.63 -1.31 -0.78
N GLY A 265 4.75 -2.63 -0.86
CA GLY A 265 4.90 -3.52 0.28
C GLY A 265 5.98 -4.57 0.03
N VAL A 266 6.70 -4.96 1.08
CA VAL A 266 7.79 -5.96 1.01
C VAL A 266 7.32 -7.38 0.65
N GLY A 267 6.00 -7.59 0.53
CA GLY A 267 5.43 -8.80 -0.09
C GLY A 267 5.58 -8.81 -1.62
N GLY A 268 6.14 -7.76 -2.22
CA GLY A 268 6.37 -7.64 -3.67
C GLY A 268 5.27 -6.87 -4.41
N GLY A 269 4.25 -6.40 -3.70
CA GLY A 269 3.13 -5.65 -4.28
C GLY A 269 3.43 -4.16 -4.42
N ILE A 270 2.97 -3.56 -5.51
CA ILE A 270 2.90 -2.10 -5.68
C ILE A 270 1.51 -1.76 -6.19
N VAL A 271 0.78 -0.92 -5.46
CA VAL A 271 -0.43 -0.26 -5.95
C VAL A 271 -0.07 1.10 -6.52
N ALA A 272 -0.65 1.48 -7.66
CA ALA A 272 -0.59 2.85 -8.16
C ALA A 272 -1.95 3.32 -8.66
N ILE A 273 -2.12 4.64 -8.73
CA ILE A 273 -3.39 5.27 -9.07
C ILE A 273 -3.16 6.17 -10.28
N VAL A 274 -3.98 6.02 -11.32
CA VAL A 274 -4.10 6.96 -12.44
C VAL A 274 -5.36 7.79 -12.20
N PRO A 275 -5.24 9.02 -11.65
CA PRO A 275 -6.40 9.81 -11.26
C PRO A 275 -7.39 10.01 -12.43
N GLY A 276 -8.66 9.73 -12.17
CA GLY A 276 -9.74 9.83 -13.15
C GLY A 276 -9.87 8.65 -14.12
N GLN A 277 -8.98 7.65 -14.05
CA GLN A 277 -8.97 6.55 -15.03
C GLN A 277 -9.00 5.17 -14.39
N MET A 278 -8.04 4.85 -13.51
CA MET A 278 -7.88 3.49 -13.00
C MET A 278 -6.99 3.39 -11.76
N SER A 279 -7.16 2.32 -11.00
CA SER A 279 -6.23 1.82 -9.99
C SER A 279 -5.57 0.56 -10.53
N LEU A 280 -4.32 0.33 -10.19
CA LEU A 280 -3.54 -0.78 -10.70
C LEU A 280 -2.70 -1.40 -9.59
N CYS A 281 -2.39 -2.69 -9.74
CA CYS A 281 -1.49 -3.41 -8.86
C CYS A 281 -0.58 -4.32 -9.68
N VAL A 282 0.72 -4.25 -9.40
CA VAL A 282 1.72 -5.23 -9.84
C VAL A 282 2.22 -6.00 -8.64
N TRP A 283 2.61 -7.25 -8.86
CA TRP A 283 3.24 -8.08 -7.85
C TRP A 283 4.37 -8.89 -8.45
N SER A 284 5.55 -8.79 -7.83
CA SER A 284 6.62 -9.76 -7.99
C SER A 284 7.49 -9.78 -6.72
N PRO A 285 7.80 -10.96 -6.14
CA PRO A 285 8.42 -11.06 -4.81
C PRO A 285 9.81 -10.44 -4.65
N ARG A 286 10.62 -10.36 -5.70
CA ARG A 286 12.00 -9.86 -5.58
C ARG A 286 12.04 -8.34 -5.50
N LEU A 287 12.73 -7.85 -4.47
CA LEU A 287 12.83 -6.44 -4.13
C LEU A 287 14.21 -5.87 -4.46
N ASP A 288 14.24 -4.59 -4.83
CA ASP A 288 15.44 -3.77 -4.88
C ASP A 288 15.96 -3.42 -3.47
N SER A 289 17.05 -2.63 -3.41
CA SER A 289 17.62 -2.15 -2.14
C SER A 289 16.72 -1.22 -1.34
N TYR A 290 15.66 -0.68 -1.95
CA TYR A 290 14.68 0.20 -1.31
C TYR A 290 13.42 -0.56 -0.85
N GLY A 291 13.35 -1.88 -1.11
CA GLY A 291 12.23 -2.73 -0.73
C GLY A 291 11.05 -2.69 -1.72
N ASN A 292 11.27 -2.28 -2.97
CA ASN A 292 10.25 -2.26 -4.02
C ASN A 292 10.45 -3.39 -5.02
N SER A 293 9.37 -3.94 -5.55
CA SER A 293 9.41 -5.01 -6.55
C SER A 293 10.13 -4.58 -7.82
N VAL A 294 11.20 -5.29 -8.21
CA VAL A 294 12.02 -4.92 -9.38
C VAL A 294 11.21 -5.07 -10.67
N ALA A 295 10.70 -6.28 -10.94
CA ALA A 295 9.86 -6.54 -12.11
C ALA A 295 8.55 -5.73 -12.07
N GLY A 296 8.01 -5.48 -10.87
CA GLY A 296 6.86 -4.62 -10.67
C GLY A 296 7.11 -3.18 -11.15
N LEU A 297 8.21 -2.56 -10.72
CA LEU A 297 8.57 -1.19 -11.14
C LEU A 297 8.73 -1.09 -12.67
N ARG A 298 9.46 -2.03 -13.29
CA ARG A 298 9.63 -2.08 -14.75
C ARG A 298 8.31 -2.20 -15.49
N ALA A 299 7.43 -3.08 -15.00
CA ALA A 299 6.09 -3.22 -15.55
C ALA A 299 5.27 -1.93 -15.48
N LEU A 300 5.39 -1.17 -14.38
CA LEU A 300 4.70 0.12 -14.22
C LEU A 300 5.22 1.18 -15.19
N GLU A 301 6.53 1.27 -15.40
CA GLU A 301 7.14 2.14 -16.43
C GLU A 301 6.57 1.82 -17.81
N THR A 302 6.65 0.56 -18.23
CA THR A 302 6.14 0.12 -19.54
C THR A 302 4.63 0.33 -19.67
N LEU A 303 3.86 0.13 -18.60
CA LEU A 303 2.43 0.38 -18.60
C LEU A 303 2.13 1.86 -18.80
N VAL A 304 2.77 2.76 -18.05
CA VAL A 304 2.54 4.22 -18.16
C VAL A 304 2.91 4.72 -19.55
N GLU A 305 4.05 4.29 -20.10
CA GLU A 305 4.47 4.60 -21.47
C GLU A 305 3.44 4.10 -22.50
N GLY A 306 2.97 2.86 -22.35
CA GLY A 306 2.00 2.24 -23.26
C GLY A 306 0.59 2.83 -23.15
N LEU A 307 0.18 3.31 -21.97
CA LEU A 307 -1.08 3.99 -21.75
C LEU A 307 -1.10 5.41 -22.36
N GLY A 308 0.07 5.98 -22.65
CA GLY A 308 0.20 7.37 -23.11
C GLY A 308 -0.35 8.38 -22.10
N VAL A 309 -0.45 7.99 -20.82
CA VAL A 309 -0.82 8.90 -19.75
C VAL A 309 0.39 9.73 -19.41
N ALA A 310 0.19 11.04 -19.30
CA ALA A 310 1.17 11.96 -18.78
C ALA A 310 0.83 12.23 -17.31
N PRO A 311 1.37 11.43 -16.37
CA PRO A 311 0.88 11.39 -14.99
C PRO A 311 1.07 12.71 -14.22
N LEU A 312 1.91 13.62 -14.73
CA LEU A 312 2.17 14.94 -14.15
C LEU A 312 1.99 16.12 -15.14
N GLY A 313 1.42 15.91 -16.34
CA GLY A 313 1.22 17.00 -17.32
C GLY A 313 0.73 16.58 -18.69
#